data_AF-A0A392MHL4-F1
#
_entry.id   AF-A0A392MHL4-F1
#
_cell.length_a   1.000
_cell.length_b   1.000
_cell.length_c   1.000
_cell.angle_alpha   90.00
_cell.angle_beta   90.00
_cell.angle_gamma   90.00
#
_symmetry.space_group_name_H-M   'P 1'
#
loop_
_entity.id
_entity.type
_entity.pdbx_description
1 polymer ?
#
loop_
_entity_poly.entity_id
_entity_poly.type
_entity_poly.pdbx_seq_one_letter_code
_entity_poly.pdbx_strand_id
1 'polypeptide(L)'
;MQGSETPNNFAQSSSDVLAGKIDGLGRTTSGTDEEILSTGGLQGSRRDILRFGSLGIAISCLVFTLNNWKAMQYTSPQAVWNLLFGVTQPSMDYKAGNSRSDRIPQFVKYIADLESRENAQLVPEFPSKLDWLNTAPLQFGRDLKGKVVLLDFWTYCCIN
;
A
#
# COMPACT_ATOMS: atom_id res chain seq x y z
N MET A 1 -18.26 -71.04 27.67
CA MET A 1 -18.84 -71.01 26.32
C MET A 1 -18.86 -69.55 25.89
N GLN A 2 -17.86 -69.11 25.13
CA GLN A 2 -17.82 -69.01 23.64
C GLN A 2 -18.71 -67.85 23.15
N GLY A 3 -18.11 -66.70 22.80
CA GLY A 3 -17.95 -66.20 21.40
C GLY A 3 -18.95 -65.05 21.16
N SER A 4 -18.73 -63.97 20.41
CA SER A 4 -17.86 -63.69 19.26
C SER A 4 -17.86 -62.18 18.88
N GLU A 5 -16.70 -61.66 18.41
CA GLU A 5 -16.46 -60.77 17.23
C GLU A 5 -16.96 -59.30 17.19
N THR A 6 -16.31 -58.27 16.61
CA THR A 6 -14.93 -57.86 16.19
C THR A 6 -14.97 -56.33 15.85
N PRO A 7 -13.83 -55.61 15.79
CA PRO A 7 -13.71 -54.17 15.47
C PRO A 7 -13.09 -53.88 14.08
N ASN A 8 -13.21 -52.63 13.57
CA ASN A 8 -12.45 -52.16 12.40
C ASN A 8 -11.66 -50.87 12.70
N ASN A 9 -10.34 -51.03 12.77
CA ASN A 9 -9.26 -50.04 12.63
C ASN A 9 -8.50 -50.41 11.34
N PHE A 10 -7.99 -49.43 10.59
CA PHE A 10 -7.05 -49.67 9.49
C PHE A 10 -6.27 -48.39 9.21
N ALA A 11 -4.96 -48.36 8.95
CA ALA A 11 -3.82 -49.21 9.28
C ALA A 11 -2.57 -48.37 8.95
N GLN A 12 -1.47 -48.68 9.62
CA GLN A 12 -0.14 -48.14 9.41
C GLN A 12 0.68 -49.14 8.56
N SER A 13 1.76 -48.67 7.93
CA SER A 13 3.04 -49.38 7.68
C SER A 13 3.45 -49.75 6.23
N SER A 14 4.56 -49.13 5.82
CA SER A 14 5.82 -49.65 5.22
C SER A 14 5.83 -50.63 4.03
N SER A 15 6.71 -50.34 3.07
CA SER A 15 7.48 -51.37 2.32
C SER A 15 8.77 -50.77 1.73
N ASP A 16 9.79 -51.62 1.77
CA ASP A 16 11.22 -51.43 1.52
C ASP A 16 11.66 -51.52 0.04
N VAL A 17 12.86 -50.97 -0.24
CA VAL A 17 13.93 -51.44 -1.15
C VAL A 17 13.72 -51.42 -2.69
N LEU A 18 14.58 -50.67 -3.39
CA LEU A 18 15.41 -51.19 -4.49
C LEU A 18 16.60 -50.27 -4.85
N ALA A 19 17.72 -50.91 -5.16
CA ALA A 19 19.08 -50.39 -5.22
C ALA A 19 19.49 -49.85 -6.61
N GLY A 20 20.57 -49.05 -6.64
CA GLY A 20 21.30 -48.72 -7.86
C GLY A 20 22.43 -47.70 -7.64
N LYS A 21 23.62 -48.19 -7.30
CA LYS A 21 24.91 -47.47 -7.29
C LYS A 21 25.60 -47.69 -8.64
N ILE A 22 26.05 -46.64 -9.35
CA ILE A 22 27.27 -46.71 -10.20
C ILE A 22 27.95 -45.33 -10.26
N ASP A 23 29.22 -45.34 -9.90
CA ASP A 23 30.20 -44.25 -9.93
C ASP A 23 30.55 -43.83 -11.38
N GLY A 24 30.84 -42.55 -11.60
CA GLY A 24 31.19 -42.02 -12.93
C GLY A 24 32.11 -40.82 -12.87
N LEU A 25 33.40 -41.10 -12.67
CA LEU A 25 34.53 -40.20 -12.92
C LEU A 25 34.57 -39.82 -14.42
N GLY A 26 34.59 -38.52 -14.72
CA GLY A 26 34.75 -38.02 -16.09
C GLY A 26 35.23 -36.57 -16.11
N ARG A 27 36.55 -36.39 -16.16
CA ARG A 27 37.26 -35.12 -16.37
C ARG A 27 37.24 -34.75 -17.87
N THR A 28 37.48 -33.46 -18.17
CA THR A 28 37.85 -32.82 -19.46
C THR A 28 36.64 -32.36 -20.30
N THR A 29 36.56 -31.17 -20.91
CA THR A 29 37.52 -30.09 -21.21
C THR A 29 36.78 -28.88 -21.79
N SER A 30 37.48 -27.75 -21.87
CA SER A 30 37.26 -26.58 -22.76
C SER A 30 36.24 -25.56 -22.28
N GLY A 31 36.73 -24.33 -22.17
CA GLY A 31 36.03 -23.24 -21.51
C GLY A 31 35.32 -22.29 -22.45
N THR A 32 34.72 -21.31 -21.80
CA THR A 32 34.45 -19.94 -22.23
C THR A 32 34.04 -19.22 -20.96
N ASP A 33 34.59 -18.03 -20.75
CA ASP A 33 34.31 -17.16 -19.61
C ASP A 33 32.83 -16.76 -19.60
N GLU A 34 31.97 -17.52 -18.91
CA GLU A 34 30.78 -16.95 -18.30
C GLU A 34 31.10 -16.68 -16.84
N GLU A 35 31.18 -15.39 -16.50
CA GLU A 35 31.03 -14.92 -15.14
C GLU A 35 29.57 -15.16 -14.72
N ILE A 36 29.26 -16.44 -14.49
CA ILE A 36 28.03 -16.87 -13.85
C ILE A 36 28.09 -16.25 -12.46
N LEU A 37 27.30 -15.19 -12.26
CA LEU A 37 26.88 -14.66 -10.98
C LEU A 37 26.72 -15.84 -10.02
N SER A 38 27.74 -16.01 -9.18
CA SER A 38 27.90 -17.12 -8.28
C SER A 38 26.65 -17.16 -7.41
N THR A 39 25.70 -18.00 -7.81
CA THR A 39 24.46 -18.25 -7.09
C THR A 39 24.86 -19.18 -5.95
N GLY A 40 25.63 -18.64 -5.01
CA GLY A 40 25.89 -19.25 -3.73
C GLY A 40 24.53 -19.42 -3.09
N GLY A 41 24.04 -20.66 -3.05
CA GLY A 41 22.74 -20.98 -2.49
C GLY A 41 22.64 -20.33 -1.12
N LEU A 42 21.78 -19.32 -0.99
CA LEU A 42 21.44 -18.71 0.28
C LEU A 42 20.77 -19.82 1.11
N GLN A 43 21.56 -20.53 1.91
CA GLN A 43 21.12 -21.49 2.91
C GLN A 43 20.46 -20.73 4.07
N GLY A 44 19.42 -19.98 3.76
CA GLY A 44 18.59 -19.24 4.70
C GLY A 44 17.36 -20.05 5.06
N SER A 45 16.82 -19.81 6.26
CA SER A 45 15.50 -20.32 6.62
C SER A 45 14.49 -19.88 5.56
N ARG A 46 13.49 -20.71 5.23
CA ARG A 46 12.42 -20.35 4.27
C ARG A 46 11.78 -18.99 4.62
N ARG A 47 11.74 -18.64 5.90
CA ARG A 47 11.29 -17.34 6.41
C ARG A 47 12.22 -16.19 6.03
N ASP A 48 13.53 -16.41 6.07
CA ASP A 48 14.54 -15.41 5.73
C ASP A 48 14.60 -15.18 4.22
N ILE A 49 14.43 -16.24 3.43
CA ILE A 49 14.30 -16.14 1.97
C ILE A 49 13.09 -15.26 1.60
N LEU A 50 11.95 -15.45 2.26
CA LEU A 50 10.77 -14.59 2.02
C LEU A 50 11.00 -13.14 2.46
N ARG A 51 11.68 -12.92 3.59
CA ARG A 51 12.00 -11.58 4.10
C ARG A 51 12.98 -10.82 3.21
N PHE A 52 14.07 -11.47 2.81
CA PHE A 52 15.07 -10.86 1.95
C PHE A 52 14.58 -10.74 0.49
N GLY A 53 13.76 -11.67 0.03
CA GLY A 53 13.09 -11.58 -1.26
C GLY A 53 12.14 -10.39 -1.34
N SER A 54 11.24 -10.22 -0.37
CA SER A 54 10.32 -9.06 -0.34
C SER A 54 11.06 -7.74 -0.12
N LEU A 55 12.10 -7.73 0.71
CA LEU A 55 12.95 -6.56 0.91
C LEU A 55 13.67 -6.16 -0.39
N GLY A 56 14.21 -7.13 -1.13
CA GLY A 56 14.86 -6.89 -2.41
C GLY A 56 13.90 -6.30 -3.45
N ILE A 57 12.67 -6.82 -3.51
CA ILE A 57 11.61 -6.26 -4.38
C ILE A 57 11.30 -4.82 -3.96
N ALA A 58 11.13 -4.55 -2.66
CA ALA A 58 10.83 -3.21 -2.17
C ALA A 58 11.96 -2.21 -2.48
N ILE A 59 13.22 -2.60 -2.30
CA ILE A 59 14.39 -1.78 -2.64
C ILE A 59 14.46 -1.54 -4.14
N SER A 60 14.24 -2.56 -4.96
CA SER A 60 14.21 -2.41 -6.43
C SER A 60 13.13 -1.43 -6.88
N CYS A 61 11.92 -1.55 -6.31
CA CYS A 61 10.84 -0.60 -6.56
C CYS A 61 11.24 0.83 -6.15
N LEU A 62 11.85 1.02 -4.98
CA LEU A 62 12.31 2.33 -4.51
C LEU A 62 13.35 2.95 -5.44
N VAL A 63 14.35 2.17 -5.87
CA VAL A 63 15.39 2.63 -6.82
C VAL A 63 14.75 3.01 -8.16
N PHE A 64 13.80 2.21 -8.65
CA PHE A 64 13.07 2.51 -9.87
C PHE A 64 12.30 3.84 -9.76
N THR A 65 11.60 4.10 -8.65
CA THR A 65 10.89 5.38 -8.46
C THR A 65 11.85 6.57 -8.38
N LEU A 66 12.98 6.43 -7.67
CA LEU A 66 13.98 7.50 -7.59
C LEU A 66 14.59 7.83 -8.96
N ASN A 67 14.91 6.81 -9.77
CA ASN A 67 15.46 7.00 -11.11
C ASN A 67 14.42 7.58 -12.09
N ASN A 68 13.14 7.27 -11.89
CA ASN A 68 12.03 7.74 -12.72
C ASN A 68 11.26 8.91 -12.08
N TRP A 69 11.93 9.75 -11.29
CA TRP A 69 11.30 10.85 -10.56
C TRP A 69 10.45 11.78 -11.45
N LYS A 70 10.88 12.03 -12.70
CA LYS A 70 10.13 12.83 -13.68
C LYS A 70 8.76 12.25 -14.03
N ALA A 71 8.60 10.92 -14.03
CA ALA A 71 7.32 10.28 -14.28
C ALA A 71 6.34 10.46 -13.10
N MET A 72 6.85 10.72 -11.89
CA MET A 72 6.06 10.97 -10.68
C MET A 72 5.63 12.43 -10.49
N GLN A 73 5.93 13.34 -11.43
CA GLN A 73 5.60 14.77 -11.29
C GLN A 73 4.10 15.06 -11.10
N TYR A 74 3.22 14.12 -11.47
CA TYR A 74 1.77 14.24 -11.30
C TYR A 74 1.30 13.83 -9.91
N THR A 75 2.16 13.19 -9.12
CA THR A 75 1.88 12.81 -7.74
C THR A 75 2.38 13.91 -6.82
N SER A 76 1.46 14.64 -6.17
CA SER A 76 1.82 15.65 -5.18
C SER A 76 2.54 14.99 -3.98
N PRO A 77 3.80 15.37 -3.68
CA PRO A 77 4.52 14.81 -2.53
C PRO A 77 3.80 15.08 -1.21
N GLN A 78 3.12 16.23 -1.10
CA GLN A 78 2.31 16.56 0.07
C GLN A 78 1.08 15.65 0.20
N ALA A 79 0.45 15.27 -0.91
CA ALA A 79 -0.68 14.34 -0.88
C ALA A 79 -0.23 12.95 -0.40
N VAL A 80 0.94 12.48 -0.83
CA VAL A 80 1.52 11.22 -0.36
C VAL A 80 1.86 11.27 1.12
N TRP A 81 2.46 12.37 1.58
CA TRP A 81 2.75 12.56 3.00
C TRP A 81 1.47 12.58 3.84
N ASN A 82 0.42 13.27 3.37
CA ASN A 82 -0.89 13.30 4.02
C ASN A 82 -1.59 11.94 3.99
N LEU A 83 -1.38 11.12 2.96
CA LEU A 83 -1.95 9.77 2.90
C LEU A 83 -1.25 8.82 3.88
N LEU A 84 0.07 8.92 4.02
CA LEU A 84 0.88 8.04 4.87
C LEU A 84 0.86 8.44 6.35
N PHE A 85 0.86 9.75 6.63
CA PHE A 85 1.04 10.30 7.96
C PHE A 85 0.03 11.41 8.31
N GLY A 86 -0.87 11.73 7.39
CA GLY A 86 -1.88 12.76 7.62
C GLY A 86 -3.06 12.25 8.43
N VAL A 87 -4.11 13.06 8.44
CA VAL A 87 -5.23 12.95 9.35
C VAL A 87 -5.93 11.62 9.13
N THR A 88 -6.15 10.85 10.20
CA THR A 88 -7.09 9.73 10.18
C THR A 88 -8.45 10.29 9.78
N GLN A 89 -8.80 10.11 8.50
CA GLN A 89 -10.16 10.39 8.05
C GLN A 89 -11.09 9.58 8.96
N PRO A 90 -12.17 10.19 9.49
CA PRO A 90 -13.14 9.44 10.25
C PRO A 90 -13.60 8.30 9.36
N SER A 91 -13.65 7.08 9.89
CA SER A 91 -14.17 5.96 9.14
C SER A 91 -15.62 6.27 8.80
N MET A 92 -15.87 6.69 7.55
CA MET A 92 -17.19 6.89 6.99
C MET A 92 -17.82 5.51 6.70
N ASP A 93 -17.60 4.54 7.58
CA ASP A 93 -18.19 3.22 7.47
C ASP A 93 -19.67 3.41 7.76
N TYR A 94 -20.44 3.53 6.69
CA TYR A 94 -21.88 3.63 6.73
C TYR A 94 -22.42 2.28 7.18
N LYS A 95 -22.51 2.08 8.51
CA LYS A 95 -23.36 1.03 9.05
C LYS A 95 -24.81 1.43 8.75
N ALA A 96 -25.44 0.74 7.81
CA ALA A 96 -26.86 0.84 7.54
C ALA A 96 -27.64 0.58 8.85
N GLY A 97 -28.03 1.64 9.56
CA GLY A 97 -28.66 1.57 10.88
C GLY A 97 -28.29 2.69 11.88
N ASN A 98 -27.21 3.44 11.66
CA ASN A 98 -26.83 4.52 12.59
C ASN A 98 -27.68 5.79 12.43
N SER A 99 -28.07 6.38 13.56
CA SER A 99 -28.85 7.62 13.60
C SER A 99 -28.00 8.79 13.14
N ARG A 100 -28.62 9.78 12.47
CA ARG A 100 -27.96 11.03 12.04
C ARG A 100 -27.23 11.74 13.20
N SER A 101 -27.73 11.54 14.42
CA SER A 101 -27.16 12.09 15.66
C SER A 101 -25.76 11.55 16.00
N ASP A 102 -25.43 10.32 15.59
CA ASP A 102 -24.16 9.69 15.94
C ASP A 102 -22.97 10.19 15.10
N ARG A 103 -23.27 10.90 14.00
CA ARG A 103 -22.26 11.45 13.07
C ARG A 103 -21.69 12.78 13.55
N ILE A 104 -22.52 13.61 14.18
CA ILE A 104 -22.13 14.92 14.69
C ILE A 104 -20.93 14.84 15.63
N PRO A 105 -20.90 13.98 16.66
CA PRO A 105 -19.75 13.90 17.56
C PRO A 105 -18.47 13.44 16.85
N GLN A 106 -18.58 12.62 15.81
CA GLN A 106 -17.42 12.21 15.01
C GLN A 106 -16.84 13.39 14.22
N PHE A 107 -17.69 14.21 13.59
CA PHE A 107 -17.27 15.42 12.89
C PHE A 107 -16.66 16.45 13.83
N VAL A 108 -17.27 16.68 15.00
CA VAL A 108 -16.73 17.61 16.01
C VAL A 108 -15.36 17.14 16.48
N LYS A 109 -15.20 15.84 16.78
CA LYS A 109 -13.90 15.27 17.17
C LYS A 109 -12.85 15.41 16.05
N TYR A 110 -13.26 15.19 14.80
CA TYR A 110 -12.37 15.33 13.64
C TYR A 110 -11.90 16.77 13.46
N ILE A 111 -12.81 17.74 13.51
CA ILE A 111 -12.46 19.17 13.40
C ILE A 111 -11.55 19.59 14.55
N ALA A 112 -11.83 19.14 15.78
CA ALA A 112 -10.97 19.43 16.93
C ALA A 112 -9.54 18.85 16.78
N ASP A 113 -9.39 17.63 16.26
CA ASP A 113 -8.05 17.06 15.98
C ASP A 113 -7.32 17.88 14.90
N LEU A 114 -8.02 18.29 13.84
CA LEU A 114 -7.46 19.17 12.80
C LEU A 114 -6.97 20.51 13.36
N GLU A 115 -7.77 21.15 14.22
CA GLU A 115 -7.44 22.44 14.83
C GLU A 115 -6.28 22.32 15.83
N SER A 116 -6.19 21.20 16.56
CA SER A 116 -5.13 20.97 17.55
C SER A 116 -3.74 20.76 16.93
N ARG A 117 -3.70 20.34 15.66
CA ARG A 117 -2.46 20.19 14.92
C ARG A 117 -2.20 21.54 14.26
N GLU A 118 -1.22 22.30 14.76
CA GLU A 118 -0.78 23.61 14.25
C GLU A 118 -0.27 23.60 12.77
N ASN A 119 -0.55 22.54 12.01
CA ASN A 119 -0.19 22.32 10.62
C ASN A 119 -1.38 22.52 9.67
N ALA A 120 -2.28 23.45 9.98
CA ALA A 120 -3.35 23.83 9.07
C ALA A 120 -2.72 24.46 7.82
N GLN A 121 -2.69 23.70 6.71
CA GLN A 121 -2.16 24.19 5.45
C GLN A 121 -2.99 25.40 4.99
N LEU A 122 -2.36 26.56 4.89
CA LEU A 122 -3.00 27.76 4.36
C LEU A 122 -3.34 27.52 2.89
N VAL A 123 -4.60 27.76 2.54
CA VAL A 123 -5.05 27.71 1.15
C VAL A 123 -4.40 28.87 0.38
N PRO A 124 -3.74 28.62 -0.76
CA PRO A 124 -3.19 29.68 -1.60
C PRO A 124 -4.27 30.64 -2.09
N GLU A 125 -3.91 31.91 -2.28
CA GLU A 125 -4.85 32.88 -2.83
C GLU A 125 -5.21 32.61 -4.30
N PHE A 126 -6.38 33.10 -4.69
CA PHE A 126 -6.80 33.02 -6.09
C PHE A 126 -5.83 33.83 -6.98
N PRO A 127 -5.41 33.30 -8.15
CA PRO A 127 -4.60 34.03 -9.11
C PRO A 127 -5.26 35.34 -9.56
N SER A 128 -4.47 36.40 -9.70
CA SER A 128 -4.97 37.76 -9.99
C SER A 128 -5.54 37.97 -11.40
N LYS A 129 -5.38 37.00 -12.31
CA LYS A 129 -5.74 37.11 -13.74
C LYS A 129 -6.81 36.10 -14.16
N LEU A 130 -7.73 35.78 -13.26
CA LEU A 130 -8.87 34.90 -13.55
C LEU A 130 -10.10 35.73 -13.89
N ASP A 131 -10.87 35.24 -14.87
CA ASP A 131 -12.20 35.76 -15.16
C ASP A 131 -13.19 35.18 -14.15
N TRP A 132 -13.98 36.06 -13.54
CA TRP A 132 -15.00 35.68 -12.58
C TRP A 132 -16.39 35.81 -13.20
N LEU A 133 -17.23 34.82 -12.93
CA LEU A 133 -18.64 34.84 -13.31
C LEU A 133 -19.49 35.02 -12.03
N ASN A 134 -20.63 35.70 -12.15
CA ASN A 134 -21.60 35.97 -11.08
C ASN A 134 -21.11 36.85 -9.89
N THR A 135 -19.83 37.25 -9.87
CA THR A 135 -19.26 38.08 -8.81
C THR A 135 -18.04 38.86 -9.31
N ALA A 136 -17.67 39.93 -8.60
CA ALA A 136 -16.33 40.49 -8.70
C ALA A 136 -15.28 39.54 -8.10
N PRO A 137 -13.98 39.67 -8.45
CA PRO A 137 -12.92 38.82 -7.94
C PRO A 137 -12.88 38.77 -6.41
N LEU A 138 -12.87 37.56 -5.85
CA LEU A 138 -12.85 37.32 -4.40
C LEU A 138 -11.43 37.01 -3.91
N GLN A 139 -11.16 37.33 -2.64
CA GLN A 139 -9.93 36.98 -1.92
C GLN A 139 -10.26 36.22 -0.64
N PHE A 140 -9.52 35.14 -0.33
CA PHE A 140 -9.74 34.36 0.89
C PHE A 140 -9.53 35.19 2.15
N GLY A 141 -8.43 35.97 2.20
CA GLY A 141 -8.04 36.71 3.41
C GLY A 141 -8.94 37.90 3.74
N ARG A 142 -9.58 38.49 2.73
CA ARG A 142 -10.40 39.70 2.86
C ARG A 142 -11.90 39.42 2.82
N ASP A 143 -12.36 38.71 1.80
CA ASP A 143 -13.79 38.62 1.47
C ASP A 143 -14.45 37.36 2.06
N LEU A 144 -13.67 36.30 2.26
CA LEU A 144 -14.16 34.99 2.73
C LEU A 144 -13.77 34.65 4.17
N LYS A 145 -13.03 35.53 4.85
CA LYS A 145 -12.60 35.31 6.24
C LYS A 145 -13.79 35.13 7.17
N GLY A 146 -13.74 34.08 8.00
CA GLY A 146 -14.79 33.75 8.97
C GLY A 146 -16.00 33.03 8.37
N LYS A 147 -15.94 32.64 7.10
CA LYS A 147 -16.96 31.83 6.43
C LYS A 147 -16.45 30.40 6.22
N VAL A 148 -17.37 29.45 6.22
CA VAL A 148 -17.09 28.11 5.70
C VAL A 148 -17.12 28.20 4.17
N VAL A 149 -16.01 27.87 3.53
CA VAL A 149 -15.85 27.95 2.06
C VAL A 149 -15.72 26.54 1.50
N LEU A 150 -16.51 26.24 0.48
CA LEU A 150 -16.40 25.02 -0.31
C LEU A 150 -15.80 25.35 -1.67
N LEU A 151 -14.67 24.75 -2.01
CA LEU A 151 -14.06 24.85 -3.33
C LEU A 151 -14.46 23.64 -4.16
N ASP A 152 -15.20 23.88 -5.22
CA ASP A 152 -15.65 22.85 -6.15
C ASP A 152 -14.86 22.94 -7.46
N PHE A 153 -14.11 21.89 -7.78
CA PHE A 153 -13.30 21.79 -8.99
C PHE A 153 -14.08 20.98 -10.03
N TRP A 154 -14.77 21.70 -10.92
CA TRP A 154 -15.62 21.11 -11.95
C TRP A 154 -15.32 21.69 -13.32
N THR A 155 -15.87 21.06 -14.37
CA THR A 155 -15.84 21.57 -15.74
C THR A 155 -17.15 21.25 -16.44
N TYR A 156 -17.62 22.15 -17.30
CA TYR A 156 -18.95 22.08 -17.93
C TYR A 156 -19.15 20.85 -18.83
N CYS A 157 -18.06 20.27 -19.33
CA CYS A 157 -18.12 19.10 -20.21
C CYS A 157 -18.10 17.76 -19.45
N CYS A 158 -17.92 17.76 -18.12
CA CYS A 158 -17.94 16.54 -17.32
C CYS A 158 -19.36 16.17 -16.90
N ILE A 159 -19.67 14.86 -16.95
CA ILE A 159 -20.99 14.28 -16.61
C ILE A 159 -21.09 13.74 -15.16
N ASN A 160 -19.96 13.69 -14.43
CA ASN A 160 -19.78 12.97 -13.16
C ASN A 160 -20.66 13.47 -12.00
#